data_AF-A0A5E4LQE4-F1
#
_entry.id   AF-A0A5E4LQE4-F1
#
_cell.length_a   1.000
_cell.length_b   1.000
_cell.length_c   1.000
_cell.angle_alpha   90.00
_cell.angle_beta   90.00
_cell.angle_gamma   90.00
#
_symmetry.space_group_name_H-M   'P 1'
#
loop_
_entity.id
_entity.type
_entity.pdbx_description
1 polymer ?
#
loop_
_entity_poly.entity_id
_entity_poly.type
_entity_poly.pdbx_seq_one_letter_code
_entity_poly.pdbx_strand_id
1 'polypeptide(L)'
;MDKRVEYACRAFLLVLLPFLLGAFALPHVHYMQGTALQAPGQAGNGVQTYAFVHSSEDSIIQQKISSLFPLAGYLDFPPFVYHSNASVCFEDTGSYLVFPDKSTSIPSYDWTILLNGGTVLPLEPYSVACAPIALGQTNSYKWGLNLKSVEATNQSNAAFVPQTSAYTRLTMDYGILQGVVMIPVAFLLVWYPAAGIIRKIKEGLLAQ
;
A
#
# COMPACT_ATOMS: atom_id res chain seq x y z
N MET A 1 30.90 3.61 40.16
CA MET A 1 30.06 2.88 39.19
C MET A 1 31.00 2.09 38.30
N ASP A 2 30.75 0.80 38.09
CA ASP A 2 31.66 -0.07 37.32
C ASP A 2 31.69 0.39 35.84
N LYS A 3 32.88 0.46 35.23
CA LYS A 3 33.08 1.01 33.87
C LYS A 3 32.24 0.27 32.83
N ARG A 4 31.95 -1.01 33.07
CA ARG A 4 31.09 -1.84 32.23
C ARG A 4 29.63 -1.39 32.26
N VAL A 5 29.13 -1.02 33.43
CA VAL A 5 27.76 -0.54 33.62
C VAL A 5 27.58 0.83 32.98
N GLU A 6 28.58 1.70 33.12
CA GLU A 6 28.57 3.02 32.48
C GLU A 6 28.59 2.90 30.94
N TYR A 7 29.42 2.02 30.39
CA TYR A 7 29.46 1.75 28.95
C TYR A 7 28.13 1.18 28.44
N ALA A 8 27.54 0.22 29.16
CA ALA A 8 26.24 -0.37 28.80
C ALA A 8 25.12 0.67 28.80
N CYS A 9 25.06 1.55 29.81
CA CYS A 9 24.07 2.64 29.85
C CYS A 9 24.25 3.63 28.69
N ARG A 10 25.49 3.97 28.32
CA ARG A 10 25.77 4.85 27.19
C ARG A 10 25.36 4.21 25.87
N ALA A 11 25.69 2.94 25.65
CA ALA A 11 25.26 2.20 24.47
C ALA A 11 23.72 2.11 24.39
N PHE A 12 23.07 1.90 25.54
CA PHE A 12 21.62 1.86 25.62
C PHE A 12 20.99 3.21 25.20
N LEU A 13 21.43 4.31 25.81
CA LEU A 13 20.87 5.64 25.58
C LEU A 13 21.18 6.20 24.19
N LEU A 14 22.37 5.95 23.66
CA LEU A 14 22.82 6.54 22.40
C LEU A 14 22.42 5.73 21.17
N VAL A 15 22.20 4.42 21.31
CA VAL A 15 21.99 3.52 20.17
C VAL A 15 20.66 2.79 20.28
N LEU A 16 20.46 2.03 21.35
CA LEU A 16 19.27 1.18 21.50
C LEU A 16 17.98 1.98 21.67
N LEU A 17 17.99 3.03 22.50
CA LEU A 17 16.78 3.82 22.77
C LEU A 17 16.29 4.59 21.53
N PRO A 18 17.15 5.31 20.77
CA PRO A 18 16.76 5.91 19.50
C PRO A 18 16.29 4.88 18.47
N PHE A 19 16.94 3.72 18.40
CA PHE A 19 16.55 2.63 17.51
C PHE A 19 15.15 2.11 17.85
N LEU A 20 14.88 1.81 19.12
CA LEU A 20 13.57 1.31 19.56
C LEU A 20 12.46 2.35 19.35
N LEU A 21 12.74 3.63 19.59
CA LEU A 21 11.80 4.71 19.30
C LEU A 21 11.48 4.77 17.80
N GLY A 22 12.49 4.68 16.93
CA GLY A 22 12.26 4.67 15.48
C GLY A 22 11.54 3.42 14.99
N ALA A 23 11.87 2.25 15.54
CA ALA A 23 11.32 0.97 15.09
C ALA A 23 9.90 0.70 15.58
N PHE A 24 9.52 1.19 16.77
CA PHE A 24 8.25 0.80 17.39
C PHE A 24 7.34 1.97 17.75
N ALA A 25 7.88 3.15 18.06
CA ALA A 25 7.04 4.28 18.52
C ALA A 25 6.50 5.13 17.37
N LEU A 26 7.16 5.10 16.20
CA LEU A 26 6.74 5.87 15.04
C LEU A 26 5.99 4.97 14.04
N PRO A 27 4.97 5.51 13.34
CA PRO A 27 4.28 4.77 12.29
C PRO A 27 5.27 4.46 11.16
N HIS A 28 5.45 3.15 10.91
CA HIS A 28 6.43 2.63 9.96
C HIS A 28 5.82 1.65 8.96
N VAL A 29 4.50 1.41 9.04
CA VAL A 29 3.79 0.50 8.16
C VAL A 29 2.98 1.32 7.15
N HIS A 30 3.24 1.11 5.87
CA HIS A 30 2.52 1.76 4.78
C HIS A 30 1.98 0.75 3.78
N TYR A 31 0.82 1.06 3.20
CA TYR A 31 0.29 0.31 2.07
C TYR A 31 0.85 0.91 0.78
N MET A 32 1.51 0.09 -0.02
CA MET A 32 1.89 0.45 -1.37
C MET A 32 0.93 -0.20 -2.35
N GLN A 33 0.33 0.63 -3.18
CA GLN A 33 -0.51 0.20 -4.29
C GLN A 33 0.37 0.10 -5.54
N GLY A 34 0.23 -0.99 -6.27
CA GLY A 34 0.76 -1.12 -7.62
C GLY A 34 -0.03 -0.26 -8.60
N THR A 35 0.43 -0.21 -9.84
CA THR A 35 -0.29 0.49 -10.90
C THR A 35 -1.68 -0.11 -11.09
N ALA A 36 -2.70 0.74 -11.04
CA ALA A 36 -4.06 0.32 -11.31
C ALA A 36 -4.22 -0.08 -12.79
N LEU A 37 -4.67 -1.30 -13.00
CA LEU A 37 -5.02 -1.82 -14.31
C LEU A 37 -6.52 -1.68 -14.47
N GLN A 38 -6.94 -0.80 -15.37
CA GLN A 38 -8.35 -0.68 -15.73
C GLN A 38 -8.81 -1.96 -16.43
N ALA A 39 -10.04 -2.39 -16.16
CA ALA A 39 -10.65 -3.42 -16.97
C ALA A 39 -10.77 -2.90 -18.42
N PRO A 40 -10.40 -3.69 -19.45
CA PRO A 40 -10.54 -3.25 -20.83
C PRO A 40 -12.02 -3.08 -21.15
N GLY A 41 -12.40 -1.87 -21.59
CA GLY A 41 -13.78 -1.55 -21.90
C GLY A 41 -14.16 -2.05 -23.29
N GLN A 42 -15.15 -2.95 -23.40
CA GLN A 42 -16.04 -2.97 -24.56
C GLN A 42 -17.48 -3.42 -24.22
N ALA A 43 -18.39 -2.54 -24.61
CA ALA A 43 -19.83 -2.66 -24.55
C ALA A 43 -20.37 -3.82 -25.40
N GLY A 44 -21.35 -4.54 -24.87
CA GLY A 44 -22.14 -5.52 -25.61
C GLY A 44 -23.11 -6.26 -24.69
N ASN A 45 -24.40 -6.22 -25.02
CA ASN A 45 -25.48 -6.86 -24.26
C ASN A 45 -25.34 -8.38 -24.24
N GLY A 46 -25.07 -8.92 -23.05
CA GLY A 46 -24.88 -10.35 -22.79
C GLY A 46 -23.87 -10.53 -21.67
N VAL A 47 -23.97 -11.62 -20.89
CA VAL A 47 -23.02 -11.94 -19.80
C VAL A 47 -21.60 -11.98 -20.37
N GLN A 48 -20.84 -10.90 -20.16
CA GLN A 48 -19.48 -10.80 -20.63
C GLN A 48 -18.55 -11.44 -19.60
N THR A 49 -18.03 -12.62 -19.93
CA THR A 49 -17.04 -13.32 -19.09
C THR A 49 -15.66 -13.05 -19.66
N TYR A 50 -14.84 -12.29 -18.95
CA TYR A 50 -13.47 -11.98 -19.38
C TYR A 50 -12.45 -12.77 -18.57
N ALA A 51 -11.55 -13.45 -19.25
CA ALA A 51 -10.42 -14.16 -18.65
C ALA A 51 -9.13 -13.44 -19.00
N PHE A 52 -8.46 -12.88 -18.00
CA PHE A 52 -7.13 -12.32 -18.16
C PHE A 52 -6.14 -13.11 -17.28
N VAL A 53 -5.11 -13.68 -17.91
CA VAL A 53 -4.01 -14.35 -17.22
C VAL A 53 -2.86 -13.36 -17.18
N HIS A 54 -2.54 -12.81 -16.00
CA HIS A 54 -1.39 -11.94 -15.83
C HIS A 54 -0.39 -12.58 -14.89
N SER A 55 0.88 -12.57 -15.28
CA SER A 55 1.95 -12.91 -14.35
C SER A 55 2.01 -11.83 -13.29
N SER A 56 2.13 -12.23 -12.01
CA SER A 56 2.29 -11.29 -10.90
C SER A 56 3.52 -10.38 -11.05
N GLU A 57 4.41 -10.69 -12.00
CA GLU A 57 5.62 -9.93 -12.30
C GLU A 57 5.33 -8.61 -13.02
N ASP A 58 4.31 -8.55 -13.89
CA ASP A 58 3.95 -7.33 -14.63
C ASP A 58 3.35 -6.24 -13.73
N SER A 59 2.87 -6.61 -12.54
CA SER A 59 2.31 -5.71 -11.54
C SER A 59 3.26 -5.42 -10.36
N ILE A 60 4.53 -5.83 -10.43
CA ILE A 60 5.51 -5.53 -9.37
C ILE A 60 5.74 -4.01 -9.35
N ILE A 61 4.95 -3.36 -8.49
CA ILE A 61 5.19 -2.12 -7.75
C ILE A 61 6.46 -1.40 -8.24
N GLN A 62 6.31 -0.62 -9.32
CA GLN A 62 7.39 0.25 -9.81
C GLN A 62 7.65 1.46 -8.90
N GLN A 63 6.95 1.58 -7.77
CA GLN A 63 7.31 2.55 -6.73
C GLN A 63 8.42 1.98 -5.85
N LYS A 64 9.61 1.84 -6.44
CA LYS A 64 10.86 1.75 -5.67
C LYS A 64 10.89 2.91 -4.67
N ILE A 65 11.42 2.69 -3.47
CA ILE A 65 11.68 3.76 -2.49
C ILE A 65 12.52 4.88 -3.12
N SER A 66 13.32 4.55 -4.14
CA SER A 66 14.05 5.51 -4.95
C SER A 66 13.20 6.59 -5.63
N SER A 67 11.88 6.36 -5.80
CA SER A 67 10.96 7.36 -6.34
C SER A 67 10.58 8.44 -5.31
N LEU A 68 10.57 8.09 -4.02
CA LEU A 68 10.34 9.02 -2.91
C LEU A 68 11.65 9.58 -2.35
N PHE A 69 12.74 8.80 -2.42
CA PHE A 69 14.07 9.15 -1.95
C PHE A 69 15.13 8.72 -2.98
N PRO A 70 15.44 9.56 -3.98
CA PRO A 70 16.33 9.21 -5.09
C PRO A 70 17.77 8.85 -4.67
N LEU A 71 18.17 9.22 -3.45
CA LEU A 71 19.44 8.86 -2.82
C LEU A 71 19.34 7.62 -1.90
N ALA A 72 18.24 6.86 -1.93
CA ALA A 72 18.00 5.71 -1.07
C ALA A 72 17.85 4.40 -1.86
N GLY A 73 18.31 4.34 -3.12
CA GLY A 73 18.22 3.13 -3.95
C GLY A 73 18.91 1.88 -3.36
N TYR A 74 19.79 2.07 -2.37
CA TYR A 74 20.44 1.03 -1.57
C TYR A 74 19.70 0.66 -0.26
N LEU A 75 18.57 1.30 0.05
CA LEU A 75 17.73 1.00 1.22
C LEU A 75 16.54 0.07 0.89
N ASP A 76 16.29 -0.20 -0.39
CA ASP A 76 15.38 -1.27 -0.88
C ASP A 76 15.95 -2.69 -0.62
N PHE A 77 16.97 -2.82 0.23
CA PHE A 77 17.60 -4.11 0.55
C PHE A 77 16.75 -4.93 1.54
N PRO A 78 16.57 -6.24 1.31
CA PRO A 78 15.66 -7.12 2.07
C PRO A 78 15.80 -7.18 3.60
N PRO A 79 16.94 -6.89 4.28
CA PRO A 79 16.94 -6.86 5.74
C PRO A 79 16.34 -5.59 6.36
N PHE A 80 16.12 -4.51 5.60
CA PHE A 80 15.70 -3.21 6.15
C PHE A 80 14.23 -2.85 5.90
N VAL A 81 13.62 -3.45 4.88
CA VAL A 81 12.22 -3.26 4.52
C VAL A 81 11.56 -4.63 4.43
N TYR A 82 10.60 -4.87 5.31
CA TYR A 82 9.86 -6.12 5.32
C TYR A 82 8.58 -5.99 4.48
N HIS A 83 8.39 -6.94 3.59
CA HIS A 83 7.26 -7.01 2.69
C HIS A 83 6.28 -8.07 3.19
N SER A 84 5.04 -7.67 3.50
CA SER A 84 4.02 -8.60 4.01
C SER A 84 2.65 -8.33 3.42
N ASN A 85 1.73 -9.26 3.62
CA ASN A 85 0.31 -9.12 3.29
C ASN A 85 0.06 -8.68 1.85
N ALA A 86 0.73 -9.34 0.90
CA ALA A 86 0.46 -9.15 -0.52
C ALA A 86 -1.00 -9.51 -0.80
N SER A 87 -1.69 -8.59 -1.48
CA SER A 87 -3.10 -8.74 -1.84
C SER A 87 -3.32 -8.20 -3.25
N VAL A 88 -4.34 -8.72 -3.93
CA VAL A 88 -4.90 -8.10 -5.13
C VAL A 88 -6.23 -7.47 -4.72
N CYS A 89 -6.42 -6.21 -5.08
CA CYS A 89 -7.61 -5.44 -4.80
C CYS A 89 -8.35 -5.13 -6.10
N PHE A 90 -9.67 -5.16 -6.02
CA PHE A 90 -10.60 -4.89 -7.10
C PHE A 90 -11.49 -3.75 -6.64
N GLU A 91 -11.62 -2.73 -7.48
CA GLU A 91 -12.35 -1.50 -7.18
C GLU A 91 -13.34 -1.22 -8.29
N ASP A 92 -14.55 -0.80 -7.91
CA ASP A 92 -15.54 -0.23 -8.80
C ASP A 92 -15.78 1.23 -8.38
N THR A 93 -15.68 2.16 -9.33
CA THR A 93 -15.90 3.59 -9.10
C THR A 93 -17.26 4.08 -9.60
N GLY A 94 -18.20 3.16 -9.81
CA GLY A 94 -19.54 3.46 -10.31
C GLY A 94 -19.71 3.13 -11.79
N SER A 95 -19.76 1.85 -12.11
CA SER A 95 -20.18 1.40 -13.44
C SER A 95 -21.62 1.86 -13.76
N TYR A 96 -21.88 2.16 -15.03
CA TYR A 96 -23.13 2.79 -15.48
C TYR A 96 -23.61 2.24 -16.83
N LEU A 97 -24.87 2.52 -17.15
CA LEU A 97 -25.45 2.26 -18.47
C LEU A 97 -25.39 3.52 -19.32
N VAL A 98 -25.06 3.36 -20.60
CA VAL A 98 -25.19 4.38 -21.64
C VAL A 98 -26.27 3.96 -22.61
N PHE A 99 -27.21 4.84 -22.88
CA PHE A 99 -28.27 4.61 -23.85
C PHE A 99 -27.93 5.19 -25.24
N PRO A 100 -28.68 4.84 -26.30
CA PRO A 100 -28.40 5.31 -27.66
C PRO A 100 -28.54 6.83 -27.79
N ASP A 101 -29.33 7.47 -26.92
CA ASP A 101 -29.49 8.92 -26.83
C ASP A 101 -28.36 9.62 -26.04
N LYS A 102 -27.34 8.87 -25.61
CA LYS A 102 -26.23 9.29 -24.74
C LYS A 102 -26.63 9.66 -23.32
N SER A 103 -27.86 9.39 -22.90
CA SER A 103 -28.22 9.47 -21.49
C SER A 103 -27.51 8.36 -20.70
N THR A 104 -27.32 8.59 -19.41
CA THR A 104 -26.70 7.62 -18.51
C THR A 104 -27.65 7.27 -17.37
N SER A 105 -27.57 6.03 -16.90
CA SER A 105 -28.29 5.56 -15.72
C SER A 105 -27.38 4.68 -14.88
N ILE A 106 -27.59 4.67 -13.57
CA ILE A 106 -26.89 3.81 -12.62
C ILE A 106 -27.75 2.57 -12.40
N PRO A 107 -27.42 1.40 -12.99
CA PRO A 107 -28.18 0.19 -12.78
C PRO A 107 -27.97 -0.35 -11.37
N SER A 108 -28.84 -1.27 -10.94
CA SER A 108 -28.52 -2.17 -9.83
C SER A 108 -27.73 -3.36 -10.37
N TYR A 109 -26.50 -3.53 -9.89
CA TYR A 109 -25.61 -4.63 -10.27
C TYR A 109 -24.75 -5.07 -9.10
N ASP A 110 -24.23 -6.29 -9.18
CA ASP A 110 -23.11 -6.74 -8.36
C ASP A 110 -21.99 -7.27 -9.27
N TRP A 111 -20.76 -7.09 -8.83
CA TRP A 111 -19.60 -7.73 -9.42
C TRP A 111 -19.25 -9.01 -8.67
N THR A 112 -18.80 -10.01 -9.42
CA THR A 112 -18.24 -11.25 -8.89
C THR A 112 -16.88 -11.46 -9.53
N ILE A 113 -15.82 -11.49 -8.73
CA ILE A 113 -14.47 -11.74 -9.20
C ILE A 113 -14.08 -13.18 -8.92
N LEU A 114 -13.59 -13.88 -9.94
CA LEU A 114 -13.14 -15.26 -9.84
C LEU A 114 -11.62 -15.29 -9.95
N LEU A 115 -10.95 -15.42 -8.80
CA LEU A 115 -9.49 -15.41 -8.66
C LEU A 115 -8.96 -16.85 -8.65
N ASN A 116 -7.90 -17.08 -9.44
CA ASN A 116 -7.18 -18.36 -9.59
C ASN A 116 -8.09 -19.57 -9.85
N GLY A 117 -9.25 -19.35 -10.49
CA GLY A 117 -10.19 -20.40 -10.85
C GLY A 117 -10.99 -21.02 -9.69
N GLY A 118 -10.84 -20.53 -8.45
CA GLY A 118 -11.49 -21.15 -7.29
C GLY A 118 -11.99 -20.18 -6.21
N THR A 119 -11.39 -19.00 -6.07
CA THR A 119 -11.83 -18.01 -5.08
C THR A 119 -12.82 -17.05 -5.72
N VAL A 120 -14.03 -16.99 -5.16
CA VAL A 120 -15.07 -16.06 -5.60
C VAL A 120 -15.14 -14.90 -4.61
N LEU A 121 -14.93 -13.68 -5.10
CA LEU A 121 -14.95 -12.45 -4.33
C LEU A 121 -16.11 -11.58 -4.81
N PRO A 122 -17.14 -11.34 -3.98
CA PRO A 122 -18.19 -10.38 -4.30
C PRO A 122 -17.65 -8.95 -4.17
N LEU A 123 -18.08 -8.07 -5.07
CA LEU A 123 -17.78 -6.64 -5.03
C LEU A 123 -19.06 -5.86 -5.28
N GLU A 124 -19.43 -5.01 -4.32
CA GLU A 124 -20.58 -4.12 -4.42
C GLU A 124 -20.22 -2.90 -5.29
N PRO A 125 -21.21 -2.24 -5.93
CA PRO A 125 -20.99 -0.97 -6.60
C PRO A 125 -20.32 0.05 -5.67
N TYR A 126 -19.40 0.88 -6.20
CA TYR A 126 -18.70 1.92 -5.42
C TYR A 126 -17.88 1.38 -4.23
N SER A 127 -17.37 0.15 -4.34
CA SER A 127 -16.64 -0.49 -3.25
C SER A 127 -15.28 -1.04 -3.70
N VAL A 128 -14.51 -1.53 -2.71
CA VAL A 128 -13.23 -2.20 -2.91
C VAL A 128 -13.25 -3.53 -2.19
N ALA A 129 -12.79 -4.58 -2.86
CA ALA A 129 -12.61 -5.90 -2.28
C ALA A 129 -11.18 -6.40 -2.56
N CYS A 130 -10.50 -6.92 -1.54
CA CYS A 130 -9.14 -7.43 -1.67
C CYS A 130 -9.05 -8.90 -1.25
N ALA A 131 -8.22 -9.66 -1.96
CA ALA A 131 -7.90 -11.05 -1.65
C ALA A 131 -6.39 -11.21 -1.45
N PRO A 132 -5.95 -12.02 -0.47
CA PRO A 132 -4.53 -12.27 -0.26
C PRO A 132 -3.94 -13.09 -1.43
N ILE A 133 -2.70 -12.78 -1.81
CA ILE A 133 -1.96 -13.48 -2.87
C ILE A 133 -0.56 -13.83 -2.39
N ALA A 134 0.01 -14.91 -2.94
CA ALA A 134 1.41 -15.23 -2.74
C ALA A 134 2.29 -14.42 -3.69
N LEU A 135 3.44 -13.93 -3.18
CA LEU A 135 4.46 -13.29 -4.01
C LEU A 135 5.14 -14.34 -4.90
N GLY A 136 5.50 -13.94 -6.13
CA GLY A 136 6.17 -14.82 -7.10
C GLY A 136 5.29 -15.89 -7.72
N GLN A 137 3.96 -15.79 -7.59
CA GLN A 137 3.00 -16.67 -8.24
C GLN A 137 2.10 -15.90 -9.21
N THR A 138 1.97 -16.42 -10.43
CA THR A 138 1.00 -15.93 -11.42
C THR A 138 -0.41 -15.99 -10.86
N ASN A 139 -1.10 -14.85 -10.83
CA ASN A 139 -2.49 -14.75 -10.39
C ASN A 139 -3.38 -14.39 -11.59
N SER A 140 -4.44 -15.16 -11.79
CA SER A 140 -5.44 -14.89 -12.84
C SER A 140 -6.76 -14.50 -12.21
N TYR A 141 -7.46 -13.53 -12.77
CA TYR A 141 -8.79 -13.16 -12.29
C TYR A 141 -9.77 -12.98 -13.45
N LYS A 142 -11.06 -13.17 -13.15
CA LYS A 142 -12.17 -12.95 -14.08
C LYS A 142 -13.24 -12.09 -13.44
N TRP A 143 -13.72 -11.09 -14.17
CA TRP A 143 -14.87 -10.29 -13.76
C TRP A 143 -16.15 -10.91 -14.29
N GLY A 144 -17.15 -11.07 -13.42
CA GLY A 144 -18.51 -11.47 -13.74
C GLY A 144 -19.48 -10.39 -13.29
N LEU A 145 -20.32 -9.92 -14.20
CA LEU A 145 -21.35 -8.93 -13.92
C LEU A 145 -22.69 -9.63 -13.69
N ASN A 146 -23.39 -9.25 -12.62
CA ASN A 146 -24.78 -9.63 -12.40
C ASN A 146 -25.66 -8.37 -12.35
N LEU A 147 -26.44 -8.14 -13.41
CA LEU A 147 -27.39 -7.03 -13.49
C LEU A 147 -28.72 -7.44 -12.86
N LYS A 148 -29.11 -6.79 -11.76
CA LYS A 148 -30.32 -7.11 -10.98
C LYS A 148 -31.58 -6.47 -11.56
N SER A 149 -31.49 -5.21 -12.00
CA SER A 149 -32.56 -4.55 -12.75
C SER A 149 -32.06 -3.33 -13.49
N VAL A 150 -32.47 -3.18 -14.75
CA VAL A 150 -32.44 -1.90 -15.46
C VAL A 150 -33.78 -1.23 -15.15
N GLU A 151 -33.79 -0.07 -14.50
CA GLU A 151 -35.01 0.72 -14.42
C GLU A 151 -35.52 0.94 -15.85
N ALA A 152 -36.75 0.49 -16.11
CA ALA A 152 -37.35 0.42 -17.43
C ALA A 152 -37.51 1.80 -18.05
N THR A 153 -36.42 2.32 -18.60
CA THR A 153 -36.43 3.33 -19.65
C THR A 153 -36.91 2.62 -20.90
N ASN A 154 -37.83 3.24 -21.66
CA ASN A 154 -38.42 2.70 -22.90
C ASN A 154 -37.39 2.45 -24.03
N GLN A 155 -36.10 2.40 -23.72
CA GLN A 155 -34.99 2.22 -24.62
C GLN A 155 -34.38 0.83 -24.39
N SER A 156 -34.68 -0.09 -25.30
CA SER A 156 -34.28 -1.51 -25.21
C SER A 156 -32.79 -1.77 -25.43
N ASN A 157 -31.98 -0.75 -25.76
CA ASN A 157 -30.58 -0.89 -26.14
C ASN A 157 -29.66 -0.05 -25.24
N ALA A 158 -29.53 -0.42 -23.97
CA ALA A 158 -28.47 0.13 -23.11
C ALA A 158 -27.15 -0.61 -23.34
N ALA A 159 -26.02 0.08 -23.15
CA ALA A 159 -24.68 -0.47 -23.13
C ALA A 159 -24.10 -0.30 -21.72
N PHE A 160 -23.64 -1.39 -21.12
CA PHE A 160 -22.98 -1.32 -19.81
C PHE A 160 -21.52 -0.88 -19.97
N VAL A 161 -21.14 0.15 -19.22
CA VAL A 161 -19.79 0.71 -19.18
C VAL A 161 -19.17 0.39 -17.81
N PRO A 162 -18.24 -0.56 -17.73
CA PRO A 162 -17.54 -0.86 -16.49
C PRO A 162 -16.61 0.30 -16.10
N GLN A 163 -16.63 0.67 -14.83
CA GLN A 163 -15.67 1.58 -14.20
C GLN A 163 -14.92 0.81 -13.12
N THR A 164 -14.20 -0.24 -13.54
CA THR A 164 -13.50 -1.14 -12.63
C THR A 164 -11.99 -1.11 -12.83
N SER A 165 -11.27 -1.30 -11.73
CA SER A 165 -9.83 -1.43 -11.73
C SER A 165 -9.37 -2.57 -10.83
N ALA A 166 -8.22 -3.14 -11.17
CA ALA A 166 -7.53 -4.11 -10.34
C ALA A 166 -6.11 -3.61 -10.06
N TYR A 167 -5.64 -3.75 -8.82
CA TYR A 167 -4.27 -3.39 -8.44
C TYR A 167 -3.76 -4.32 -7.36
N THR A 168 -2.45 -4.57 -7.37
CA THR A 168 -1.80 -5.25 -6.25
C THR A 168 -1.58 -4.27 -5.11
N ARG A 169 -1.73 -4.73 -3.87
CA ARG A 169 -1.41 -3.98 -2.67
C ARG A 169 -0.46 -4.80 -1.80
N LEU A 170 0.58 -4.16 -1.32
CA LEU A 170 1.57 -4.75 -0.42
C LEU A 170 1.69 -3.88 0.83
N THR A 171 1.86 -4.51 1.98
CA THR A 171 2.24 -3.81 3.21
C THR A 171 3.76 -3.75 3.28
N MET A 172 4.30 -2.54 3.32
CA MET A 172 5.71 -2.28 3.56
C MET A 172 5.91 -1.83 5.01
N ASP A 173 6.84 -2.50 5.68
CA ASP A 173 7.27 -2.18 7.04
C ASP A 173 8.71 -1.63 6.99
N TYR A 174 8.84 -0.37 7.42
CA TYR A 174 10.09 0.38 7.48
C TYR A 174 10.67 0.49 8.89
N GLY A 175 10.17 -0.26 9.88
CA GLY A 175 10.52 -0.07 11.28
C GLY A 175 12.02 -0.22 11.53
N ILE A 176 12.66 -1.22 10.92
CA ILE A 176 14.12 -1.42 11.04
C ILE A 176 14.87 -0.24 10.42
N LEU A 177 14.50 0.18 9.21
CA LEU A 177 15.13 1.31 8.52
C LEU A 177 14.98 2.60 9.33
N GLN A 178 13.77 2.88 9.81
CA GLN A 178 13.46 4.05 10.61
C GLN A 178 14.23 4.02 11.94
N GLY A 179 14.33 2.87 12.58
CA GLY A 179 15.17 2.66 13.76
C GLY A 179 16.63 3.02 13.52
N VAL A 180 17.21 2.55 12.41
CA VAL A 180 18.62 2.86 12.06
C VAL A 180 18.81 4.36 11.79
N VAL A 181 17.90 5.00 11.07
CA VAL A 181 17.96 6.44 10.76
C VAL A 181 17.80 7.30 12.02
N MET A 182 17.02 6.84 13.00
CA MET A 182 16.81 7.59 14.24
C MET A 182 18.06 7.69 15.13
N ILE A 183 19.05 6.80 14.98
CA ILE A 183 20.31 6.86 15.74
C ILE A 183 21.08 8.16 15.45
N PRO A 184 21.48 8.49 14.21
CA PRO A 184 22.16 9.74 13.91
C PRO A 184 21.27 10.98 14.15
N VAL A 185 19.96 10.89 13.90
CA VAL A 185 19.02 12.00 14.14
C VAL A 185 18.96 12.36 15.63
N ALA A 186 18.78 11.38 16.51
CA ALA A 186 18.78 11.60 17.95
C ALA A 186 20.15 12.10 18.43
N PHE A 187 21.25 11.60 17.84
CA PHE A 187 22.58 12.09 18.16
C PHE A 187 22.73 13.58 17.86
N LEU A 188 22.32 14.02 16.66
CA LEU A 188 22.46 15.41 16.22
C LEU A 188 21.46 16.37 16.89
N LEU A 189 20.21 15.95 17.11
CA LEU A 189 19.14 16.85 17.55
C LEU A 189 18.88 16.81 19.05
N VAL A 190 19.19 15.70 19.73
CA VAL A 190 18.93 15.54 21.16
C VAL A 190 20.25 15.56 21.93
N TRP A 191 21.16 14.65 21.59
CA TRP A 191 22.37 14.44 22.39
C TRP A 191 23.39 15.57 22.22
N TYR A 192 23.57 16.08 21.00
CA TYR A 192 24.53 17.17 20.74
C TYR A 192 24.12 18.48 21.43
N PRO A 193 22.85 18.95 21.37
CA PRO A 193 22.42 20.11 22.15
C PRO A 193 22.45 19.86 23.65
N ALA A 194 22.04 18.68 24.13
CA ALA A 194 22.09 18.34 25.55
C ALA A 194 23.53 18.38 26.10
N ALA A 195 24.50 17.85 25.35
CA ALA A 195 25.91 17.95 25.70
C ALA A 195 26.40 19.40 25.74
N GLY A 196 25.96 20.23 24.78
CA GLY A 196 26.26 21.67 24.77
C GLY A 196 25.70 22.41 25.98
N ILE A 197 24.45 22.11 26.39
CA ILE A 197 23.82 22.70 27.58
C ILE A 197 24.54 22.26 28.85
N ILE A 198 24.82 20.97 29.02
CA ILE A 198 25.54 20.44 30.19
C ILE A 198 26.93 21.06 30.29
N ARG A 199 27.63 21.20 29.17
CA ARG A 199 28.95 21.85 29.12
C ARG A 199 28.85 23.32 29.55
N LYS A 200 27.88 24.07 29.04
CA LYS A 200 27.63 25.47 29.46
C LYS A 200 27.30 25.58 30.95
N ILE A 201 26.53 24.65 31.51
CA ILE A 201 26.22 24.62 32.95
C ILE A 201 27.48 24.33 33.77
N LYS A 202 28.30 23.34 33.38
CA LYS A 202 29.55 23.00 34.07
C LYS A 202 30.58 24.13 33.99
N GLU A 203 30.79 24.71 32.82
CA GLU A 203 31.75 25.81 32.63
C GLU A 203 31.26 27.09 33.31
N GLY A 204 29.95 27.37 33.30
CA GLY A 204 29.35 28.49 34.03
C GLY A 204 29.40 28.35 35.56
N LEU A 205 29.30 27.13 36.08
CA LEU A 205 29.46 26.83 37.52
C LEU A 205 30.92 26.83 37.99
N LEU A 206 31.89 26.64 37.08
CA LEU A 206 33.33 26.69 37.39
C LEU A 206 33.93 28.10 37.24
N ALA A 207 33.17 29.04 36.66
CA ALA A 207 33.57 30.43 36.46
C ALA A 207 33.00 31.42 37.50
N GLN A 208 32.35 30.90 38.55
CA GLN A 208 31.96 31.63 39.77
C GLN A 208 32.78 31.13 40.96
#